data_AF-A0A9D6J8W3-F1
#
_entry.id   AF-A0A9D6J8W3-F1
#
_cell.length_a   1.000
_cell.length_b   1.000
_cell.length_c   1.000
_cell.angle_alpha   90.00
_cell.angle_beta   90.00
_cell.angle_gamma   90.00
#
_symmetry.space_group_name_H-M   'P 1'
#
loop_
_entity.id
_entity.type
_entity.pdbx_description
1 polymer ?
#
loop_
_entity_poly.entity_id
_entity_poly.type
_entity_poly.pdbx_seq_one_letter_code
_entity_poly.pdbx_strand_id
1 'polypeptide(L)'
;MNVKLANSAVSHVTGFQSSSKERFLLARIPALASPKTILPGIRAIIDTSGSMGGKNRHRIEVALKTLRSVCKDNVSLYIPDAAGLKYVSDAEFSKIKCWGPTNWKSFRSIPDFANATGYLLLTDGDDLSPQDIETFWVNWGRKPIWLLLLNRNIPPSLALSAKEVGGCISFFSSEEENRLEKKILGAVADISLGARISLPQDQSAIPLFGRLSSQEGEEAFFVIPVKDGKNQIRISNFQGETIETLSEPGTENDRKMPNWLPILPVRQRILTLQAREQTRKIAEEITKLGLSNNLVTDYTAFLAVPEEVAAKHADALNPAFLAAFAVPNFKKAREQARGKACYANLRVLMGAVEMYNMDSPIPFPTDPTTCMIKTKKLIEGSYLKNEISKPESYCDYRFGPGGTLAANSAPFCLAHGFVDDLDVATLEESFIKRGADPYSFDIDFSQFKSVGASTPLQQWIEK
;
A
#
# COMPACT_ATOMS: atom_id res chain seq x y z
N MET A 1 -26.58 -3.98 -6.81
CA MET A 1 -27.03 -5.35 -7.12
C MET A 1 -25.87 -6.28 -6.80
N ASN A 2 -25.88 -6.96 -5.65
CA ASN A 2 -24.83 -7.90 -5.29
C ASN A 2 -25.10 -9.20 -6.04
N VAL A 3 -24.40 -9.41 -7.15
CA VAL A 3 -24.43 -10.69 -7.87
C VAL A 3 -23.70 -11.71 -7.01
N LYS A 4 -24.44 -12.47 -6.20
CA LYS A 4 -23.92 -13.68 -5.58
C LYS A 4 -23.81 -14.73 -6.68
N LEU A 5 -22.58 -15.02 -7.11
CA LEU A 5 -22.32 -16.16 -7.97
C LEU A 5 -22.62 -17.42 -7.16
N ALA A 6 -23.32 -18.40 -7.75
CA ALA A 6 -23.62 -19.65 -7.05
C ALA A 6 -22.30 -20.36 -6.73
N ASN A 7 -22.00 -20.64 -5.46
CA ASN A 7 -20.77 -21.31 -5.05
C ASN A 7 -20.62 -22.64 -5.79
N SER A 8 -19.59 -22.75 -6.65
CA SER A 8 -19.24 -24.00 -7.32
C SER A 8 -18.15 -24.65 -6.49
N ALA A 9 -18.35 -25.92 -6.13
CA ALA A 9 -17.32 -26.70 -5.45
C ALA A 9 -16.19 -27.16 -6.39
N VAL A 10 -16.32 -26.91 -7.71
CA VAL A 10 -15.43 -27.45 -8.73
C VAL A 10 -14.91 -26.32 -9.63
N SER A 11 -13.62 -26.36 -9.93
CA SER A 11 -13.00 -25.49 -10.93
C SER A 11 -13.66 -25.66 -12.29
N HIS A 12 -13.87 -24.56 -12.99
CA HIS A 12 -14.57 -24.56 -14.26
C HIS A 12 -13.88 -23.64 -15.27
N VAL A 13 -13.72 -24.14 -16.49
CA VAL A 13 -13.21 -23.36 -17.62
C VAL A 13 -14.31 -23.23 -18.65
N THR A 14 -14.68 -22.00 -18.98
CA THR A 14 -15.62 -21.70 -20.05
C THR A 14 -14.86 -21.09 -21.22
N GLY A 15 -14.99 -21.70 -22.41
CA GLY A 15 -14.46 -21.15 -23.65
C GLY A 15 -15.41 -20.14 -24.27
N PHE A 16 -14.85 -19.10 -24.87
CA PHE A 16 -15.59 -18.06 -25.58
C PHE A 16 -14.91 -17.79 -26.91
N GLN A 17 -15.70 -17.72 -27.99
CA GLN A 17 -15.19 -17.45 -29.33
C GLN A 17 -15.90 -16.25 -29.97
N SER A 18 -15.12 -15.41 -30.63
CA SER A 18 -15.57 -14.27 -31.42
C SER A 18 -15.95 -14.68 -32.84
N SER A 19 -16.66 -13.80 -33.56
CA SER A 19 -16.89 -13.96 -34.99
C SER A 19 -15.61 -13.89 -35.83
N SER A 20 -14.56 -13.23 -35.33
CA SER A 20 -13.22 -13.16 -35.93
C SER A 20 -12.33 -14.35 -35.56
N LYS A 21 -12.89 -15.41 -34.93
CA LYS A 21 -12.20 -16.62 -34.46
C LYS A 21 -11.21 -16.44 -33.30
N GLU A 22 -11.07 -15.23 -32.76
CA GLU A 22 -10.38 -15.03 -31.48
C GLU A 22 -11.09 -15.82 -30.38
N ARG A 23 -10.31 -16.49 -29.53
CA ARG A 23 -10.81 -17.38 -28.49
C ARG A 23 -10.20 -17.04 -27.13
N PHE A 24 -11.03 -17.10 -26.09
CA PHE A 24 -10.64 -16.81 -24.70
C PHE A 24 -11.18 -17.88 -23.77
N LEU A 25 -10.41 -18.23 -22.74
CA LEU A 25 -10.85 -19.10 -21.66
C LEU A 25 -11.08 -18.26 -20.40
N LEU A 26 -12.28 -18.34 -19.82
CA LEU A 26 -12.56 -17.85 -18.48
C LEU A 26 -12.42 -19.04 -17.52
N ALA A 27 -11.38 -19.02 -16.70
CA ALA A 27 -11.21 -20.00 -15.63
C ALA A 27 -11.71 -19.43 -14.31
N ARG A 28 -12.51 -20.22 -13.62
CA ARG A 28 -13.06 -19.95 -12.29
C ARG A 28 -12.59 -21.07 -11.38
N ILE A 29 -11.81 -20.73 -10.37
CA ILE A 29 -11.17 -21.69 -9.47
C ILE A 29 -11.69 -21.41 -8.06
N PRO A 30 -12.45 -22.32 -7.44
CA PRO A 30 -12.86 -22.17 -6.05
C PRO A 30 -11.64 -22.19 -5.13
N ALA A 31 -11.82 -21.68 -3.92
CA ALA A 31 -10.80 -21.77 -2.89
C ALA A 31 -10.24 -23.20 -2.75
N LEU A 32 -8.93 -23.33 -2.95
CA LEU A 32 -8.21 -24.58 -2.80
C LEU A 32 -8.04 -24.91 -1.31
N ALA A 33 -8.21 -26.19 -0.98
CA ALA A 33 -7.99 -26.64 0.38
C ALA A 33 -6.50 -26.54 0.73
N SER A 34 -6.16 -25.79 1.79
CA SER A 34 -4.82 -25.82 2.35
C SER A 34 -4.52 -27.24 2.86
N PRO A 35 -3.31 -27.79 2.61
CA PRO A 35 -2.90 -29.05 3.20
C PRO A 35 -3.03 -28.97 4.72
N LYS A 36 -3.93 -29.75 5.32
CA LYS A 36 -4.19 -29.70 6.78
C LYS A 36 -3.02 -30.18 7.64
N THR A 37 -2.03 -30.85 7.03
CA THR A 37 -1.05 -31.69 7.71
C THR A 37 0.33 -31.05 7.88
N ILE A 38 0.64 -29.94 7.21
CA ILE A 38 1.95 -29.30 7.28
C ILE A 38 1.76 -27.86 7.71
N LEU A 39 2.13 -27.56 8.96
CA LEU A 39 2.26 -26.17 9.40
C LEU A 39 3.45 -25.56 8.65
N PRO A 40 3.25 -24.45 7.92
CA PRO A 40 4.31 -23.86 7.12
C PRO A 40 5.44 -23.36 8.03
N GLY A 41 6.68 -23.61 7.63
CA GLY A 41 7.84 -22.98 8.23
C GLY A 41 7.89 -21.52 7.80
N ILE A 42 7.26 -20.63 8.56
CA ILE A 42 7.19 -19.20 8.23
C ILE A 42 8.42 -18.49 8.78
N ARG A 43 9.03 -17.67 7.93
CA ARG A 43 10.07 -16.72 8.33
C ARG A 43 9.45 -15.34 8.44
N ALA A 44 9.30 -14.86 9.67
CA ALA A 44 8.80 -13.51 9.94
C ALA A 44 9.99 -12.56 9.95
N ILE A 45 10.03 -11.67 8.97
CA ILE A 45 11.06 -10.65 8.81
C ILE A 45 10.49 -9.35 9.33
N ILE A 46 11.13 -8.77 10.33
CA ILE A 46 10.58 -7.66 11.10
C ILE A 46 11.45 -6.44 10.86
N ASP A 47 10.84 -5.39 10.34
CA ASP A 47 11.43 -4.08 10.26
C ASP A 47 11.69 -3.51 11.67
N THR A 48 12.92 -3.04 11.91
CA THR A 48 13.36 -2.46 13.19
C THR A 48 13.81 -1.01 13.05
N SER A 49 13.37 -0.30 12.00
CA SER A 49 13.61 1.14 11.83
C SER A 49 12.94 1.97 12.93
N GLY A 50 13.35 3.22 13.07
CA GLY A 50 12.83 4.14 14.09
C GLY A 50 11.30 4.31 14.03
N SER A 51 10.71 4.30 12.84
CA SER A 51 9.26 4.41 12.62
C SER A 51 8.48 3.17 13.07
N MET A 52 9.16 2.03 13.25
CA MET A 52 8.59 0.82 13.84
C MET A 52 8.54 0.84 15.38
N GLY A 53 8.94 1.94 16.03
CA GLY A 53 8.81 2.14 17.46
C GLY A 53 7.36 2.34 17.96
N GLY A 54 7.19 2.63 19.26
CA GLY A 54 5.92 3.04 19.85
C GLY A 54 4.73 2.11 19.56
N LYS A 55 3.67 2.65 18.96
CA LYS A 55 2.45 1.87 18.61
C LYS A 55 2.71 0.82 17.52
N ASN A 56 3.60 1.08 16.56
CA ASN A 56 3.95 0.10 15.54
C ASN A 56 4.65 -1.10 16.17
N ARG A 57 5.53 -0.86 17.15
CA ARG A 57 6.15 -1.94 17.92
C ARG A 57 5.11 -2.81 18.61
N HIS A 58 4.14 -2.19 19.30
CA HIS A 58 3.05 -2.92 19.94
C HIS A 58 2.23 -3.74 18.93
N ARG A 59 1.90 -3.17 17.77
CA ARG A 59 1.18 -3.86 16.69
C ARG A 59 1.97 -5.06 16.14
N ILE A 60 3.29 -4.94 15.99
CA ILE A 60 4.14 -6.08 15.63
C ILE A 60 4.01 -7.17 16.69
N GLU A 61 4.11 -6.83 17.97
CA GLU A 61 4.03 -7.81 19.06
C GLU A 61 2.68 -8.53 19.08
N VAL A 62 1.58 -7.80 18.83
CA VAL A 62 0.24 -8.40 18.65
C VAL A 62 0.23 -9.34 17.43
N ALA A 63 0.71 -8.87 16.27
CA ALA A 63 0.78 -9.68 15.06
C ALA A 63 1.61 -10.95 15.23
N LEU A 64 2.77 -10.86 15.91
CA LEU A 64 3.62 -12.01 16.20
C LEU A 64 2.95 -12.97 17.17
N LYS A 65 2.28 -12.47 18.22
CA LYS A 65 1.51 -13.31 19.14
C LYS A 65 0.41 -14.08 18.39
N THR A 66 -0.33 -13.41 17.51
CA THR A 66 -1.35 -14.03 16.66
C THR A 66 -0.74 -15.02 15.67
N LEU A 67 0.38 -14.68 15.05
CA LEU A 67 1.08 -15.59 14.13
C LEU A 67 1.56 -16.84 14.86
N ARG A 68 2.09 -16.71 16.07
CA ARG A 68 2.51 -17.82 16.93
C ARG A 68 1.32 -18.67 17.39
N SER A 69 0.16 -18.08 17.69
CA SER A 69 -1.02 -18.88 18.04
C SER A 69 -1.52 -19.73 16.87
N VAL A 70 -1.36 -19.22 15.64
CA VAL A 70 -1.75 -19.91 14.41
C VAL A 70 -0.71 -20.97 13.98
N CYS A 71 0.57 -20.61 13.95
CA CYS A 71 1.65 -21.43 13.39
C CYS A 71 2.48 -22.20 14.44
N LYS A 72 2.23 -21.99 15.73
CA LYS A 72 2.98 -22.56 16.86
C LYS A 72 4.49 -22.27 16.73
N ASP A 73 5.32 -23.29 16.89
CA ASP A 73 6.78 -23.19 16.88
C ASP A 73 7.39 -23.08 15.47
N ASN A 74 6.56 -23.14 14.41
CA ASN A 74 7.05 -23.08 13.02
C ASN A 74 7.29 -21.66 12.49
N VAL A 75 7.44 -20.69 13.40
CA VAL A 75 7.78 -19.31 13.06
C VAL A 75 9.20 -19.03 13.51
N SER A 76 10.01 -18.46 12.62
CA SER A 76 11.36 -17.99 12.97
C SER A 76 11.44 -16.50 12.69
N LEU A 77 11.99 -15.74 13.64
CA LEU A 77 12.07 -14.28 13.55
C LEU A 77 13.42 -13.85 12.99
N TYR A 78 13.39 -12.89 12.08
CA TYR A 78 14.56 -12.29 11.48
C TYR A 78 14.42 -10.78 11.53
N ILE A 79 15.53 -10.10 11.83
CA ILE A 79 15.62 -8.64 11.80
C ILE A 79 16.78 -8.18 10.91
N PRO A 80 16.75 -6.94 10.40
CA PRO A 80 17.88 -6.34 9.71
C PRO A 80 19.11 -6.20 10.62
N ASP A 81 20.28 -6.45 10.05
CA ASP A 81 21.60 -6.23 10.64
C ASP A 81 22.57 -5.75 9.56
N ALA A 82 23.77 -5.31 9.95
CA ALA A 82 24.81 -4.81 9.03
C ALA A 82 25.20 -5.85 7.96
N ALA A 83 25.12 -7.14 8.30
CA ALA A 83 25.44 -8.26 7.41
C ALA A 83 24.23 -8.83 6.64
N GLY A 84 23.04 -8.25 6.79
CA GLY A 84 21.81 -8.71 6.13
C GLY A 84 20.69 -9.02 7.11
N LEU A 85 20.17 -10.24 7.11
CA LEU A 85 19.12 -10.67 8.03
C LEU A 85 19.66 -11.59 9.13
N LYS A 86 19.43 -11.21 10.39
CA LYS A 86 19.86 -11.93 11.59
C LYS A 86 18.66 -12.62 12.25
N TYR A 87 18.80 -13.91 12.53
CA TYR A 87 17.85 -14.65 13.36
C TYR A 87 17.85 -14.11 14.79
N VAL A 88 16.66 -13.98 15.38
CA VAL A 88 16.50 -13.59 16.78
C VAL A 88 15.46 -14.45 17.48
N SER A 89 15.71 -14.77 18.75
CA SER A 89 14.72 -15.37 19.64
C SER A 89 13.69 -14.34 20.10
N ASP A 90 12.55 -14.78 20.62
CA ASP A 90 11.51 -13.88 21.15
C ASP A 90 12.03 -13.03 22.33
N ALA A 91 12.92 -13.60 23.15
CA ALA A 91 13.55 -12.91 24.27
C ALA A 91 14.56 -11.85 23.82
N GLU A 92 15.29 -12.09 22.74
CA GLU A 92 16.17 -11.08 22.12
C GLU A 92 15.36 -10.00 21.43
N PHE A 93 14.33 -10.39 20.67
CA PHE A 93 13.44 -9.45 19.98
C PHE A 93 12.84 -8.43 20.95
N SER A 94 12.37 -8.88 22.11
CA SER A 94 11.82 -8.01 23.17
C SER A 94 12.80 -6.95 23.69
N LYS A 95 14.10 -7.15 23.53
CA LYS A 95 15.16 -6.21 23.98
C LYS A 95 15.63 -5.27 22.87
N ILE A 96 15.28 -5.54 21.62
CA ILE A 96 15.74 -4.77 20.46
C ILE A 96 14.96 -3.45 20.41
N LYS A 97 15.71 -2.35 20.42
CA LYS A 97 15.18 -1.02 20.17
C LYS A 97 15.01 -0.80 18.67
N CYS A 98 13.93 -0.14 18.29
CA CYS A 98 13.68 0.28 16.92
C CYS A 98 14.39 1.63 16.68
N TRP A 99 15.27 1.72 15.69
CA TRP A 99 16.07 2.93 15.43
C TRP A 99 16.61 2.96 14.00
N GLY A 100 16.86 4.17 13.49
CA GLY A 100 17.47 4.40 12.18
C GLY A 100 16.55 4.07 10.98
N PRO A 101 17.02 4.27 9.74
CA PRO A 101 16.28 3.91 8.54
C PRO A 101 16.45 2.42 8.19
N THR A 102 15.46 1.84 7.49
CA THR A 102 15.59 0.47 6.96
C THR A 102 16.41 0.47 5.68
N ASN A 103 17.50 -0.29 5.67
CA ASN A 103 18.25 -0.56 4.44
C ASN A 103 17.69 -1.81 3.75
N TRP A 104 16.64 -1.67 2.95
CA TRP A 104 16.03 -2.79 2.21
C TRP A 104 17.00 -3.57 1.33
N LYS A 105 18.10 -2.96 0.88
CA LYS A 105 19.12 -3.63 0.07
C LYS A 105 19.91 -4.69 0.85
N SER A 106 19.95 -4.64 2.19
CA SER A 106 20.63 -5.66 3.00
C SER A 106 19.84 -6.98 3.08
N PHE A 107 18.55 -6.97 2.75
CA PHE A 107 17.66 -8.13 2.84
C PHE A 107 17.88 -9.18 1.74
N ARG A 108 18.89 -8.97 0.89
CA ARG A 108 19.18 -9.82 -0.28
C ARG A 108 19.63 -11.23 0.08
N SER A 109 20.16 -11.45 1.28
CA SER A 109 20.63 -12.76 1.75
C SER A 109 20.00 -13.15 3.07
N ILE A 110 19.25 -14.26 3.10
CA ILE A 110 18.78 -14.93 4.32
C ILE A 110 19.61 -16.20 4.52
N PRO A 111 20.10 -16.49 5.73
CA PRO A 111 20.96 -17.65 5.98
C PRO A 111 20.31 -19.03 5.75
N ASP A 112 18.98 -19.15 5.76
CA ASP A 112 18.24 -20.43 5.72
C ASP A 112 17.03 -20.37 4.78
N PHE A 113 17.28 -20.37 3.47
CA PHE A 113 16.23 -20.37 2.44
C PHE A 113 15.55 -21.72 2.24
N ALA A 114 16.25 -22.84 2.49
CA ALA A 114 15.81 -24.16 2.04
C ALA A 114 14.51 -24.59 2.73
N ASN A 115 14.39 -24.37 4.04
CA ASN A 115 13.33 -24.94 4.87
C ASN A 115 12.09 -24.06 5.04
N ALA A 116 12.13 -22.81 4.59
CA ALA A 116 10.97 -21.92 4.68
C ALA A 116 9.86 -22.33 3.69
N THR A 117 8.60 -22.27 4.09
CA THR A 117 7.46 -22.41 3.15
C THR A 117 7.13 -21.08 2.50
N GLY A 118 7.36 -19.97 3.21
CA GLY A 118 7.21 -18.61 2.72
C GLY A 118 7.60 -17.59 3.78
N TYR A 119 7.36 -16.33 3.46
CA TYR A 119 7.86 -15.18 4.23
C TYR A 119 6.70 -14.26 4.61
N LEU A 120 6.78 -13.71 5.82
CA LEU A 120 5.92 -12.62 6.26
C LEU A 120 6.84 -11.43 6.59
N LEU A 121 6.72 -10.34 5.84
CA LEU A 121 7.46 -9.10 6.08
C LEU A 121 6.58 -8.12 6.85
N LEU A 122 6.97 -7.81 8.09
CA LEU A 122 6.27 -6.88 9.00
C LEU A 122 6.97 -5.53 8.95
N THR A 123 6.30 -4.51 8.41
CA THR A 123 6.89 -3.17 8.17
C THR A 123 5.79 -2.12 8.08
N ASP A 124 6.12 -0.85 8.23
CA ASP A 124 5.28 0.28 7.86
C ASP A 124 5.40 0.67 6.37
N GLY A 125 6.32 0.01 5.65
CA GLY A 125 6.55 0.20 4.22
C GLY A 125 7.36 1.45 3.88
N ASP A 126 7.96 2.11 4.87
CA ASP A 126 8.81 3.28 4.62
C ASP A 126 10.00 2.89 3.74
N ASP A 127 10.18 3.64 2.65
CA ASP A 127 11.21 3.42 1.62
C ASP A 127 11.19 2.04 0.92
N LEU A 128 10.12 1.25 1.10
CA LEU A 128 9.98 -0.07 0.47
C LEU A 128 9.40 0.07 -0.94
N SER A 129 10.17 -0.30 -1.96
CA SER A 129 9.74 -0.22 -3.36
C SER A 129 9.23 -1.56 -3.92
N PRO A 130 8.43 -1.55 -5.00
CA PRO A 130 8.11 -2.77 -5.76
C PRO A 130 9.33 -3.56 -6.23
N GLN A 131 10.44 -2.87 -6.55
CA GLN A 131 11.68 -3.50 -6.98
C GLN A 131 12.35 -4.28 -5.85
N ASP A 132 12.26 -3.78 -4.61
CA ASP A 132 12.75 -4.49 -3.43
C ASP A 132 11.95 -5.78 -3.22
N ILE A 133 10.63 -5.73 -3.33
CA ILE A 133 9.76 -6.91 -3.24
C ILE A 133 10.09 -7.96 -4.30
N GLU A 134 10.27 -7.55 -5.56
CA GLU A 134 10.67 -8.45 -6.63
C GLU A 134 12.06 -9.06 -6.36
N THR A 135 13.01 -8.25 -5.90
CA THR A 135 14.37 -8.68 -5.54
C THR A 135 14.32 -9.70 -4.42
N PHE A 136 13.52 -9.46 -3.37
CA PHE A 136 13.31 -10.40 -2.27
C PHE A 136 12.71 -11.69 -2.79
N TRP A 137 11.65 -11.62 -3.58
CA TRP A 137 11.00 -12.80 -4.13
C TRP A 137 11.95 -13.66 -4.95
N VAL A 138 12.76 -13.07 -5.83
CA VAL A 138 13.76 -13.79 -6.61
C VAL A 138 14.83 -14.42 -5.69
N ASN A 139 15.42 -13.62 -4.80
CA ASN A 139 16.51 -14.08 -3.94
C ASN A 139 16.05 -15.11 -2.91
N TRP A 140 14.78 -15.07 -2.52
CA TRP A 140 14.19 -15.96 -1.52
C TRP A 140 13.56 -17.21 -2.13
N GLY A 141 14.03 -17.60 -3.33
CA GLY A 141 13.64 -18.84 -3.99
C GLY A 141 12.22 -18.82 -4.55
N ARG A 142 11.68 -17.63 -4.85
CA ARG A 142 10.33 -17.41 -5.41
C ARG A 142 9.19 -17.99 -4.56
N LYS A 143 9.41 -18.16 -3.26
CA LYS A 143 8.37 -18.57 -2.32
C LYS A 143 7.44 -17.41 -2.01
N PRO A 144 6.20 -17.66 -1.55
CA PRO A 144 5.24 -16.59 -1.27
C PRO A 144 5.78 -15.59 -0.26
N ILE A 145 5.64 -14.30 -0.56
CA ILE A 145 5.94 -13.19 0.36
C ILE A 145 4.64 -12.47 0.68
N TRP A 146 4.34 -12.39 1.97
CA TRP A 146 3.22 -11.60 2.48
C TRP A 146 3.72 -10.35 3.16
N LEU A 147 3.14 -9.20 2.80
CA LEU A 147 3.41 -7.94 3.47
C LEU A 147 2.37 -7.69 4.54
N LEU A 148 2.80 -7.57 5.78
CA LEU A 148 1.99 -7.08 6.89
C LEU A 148 2.37 -5.61 7.11
N LEU A 149 1.56 -4.71 6.55
CA LEU A 149 1.79 -3.28 6.49
C LEU A 149 1.09 -2.55 7.63
N LEU A 150 1.88 -1.88 8.46
CA LEU A 150 1.44 -1.01 9.56
C LEU A 150 1.25 0.43 9.09
N ASN A 151 0.61 0.60 7.94
CA ASN A 151 0.40 1.90 7.32
C ASN A 151 -1.04 2.03 6.84
N ARG A 152 -1.62 3.21 7.05
CA ARG A 152 -2.98 3.52 6.62
C ARG A 152 -3.09 3.65 5.10
N ASN A 153 -2.04 4.16 4.46
CA ASN A 153 -2.02 4.45 3.02
C ASN A 153 -0.95 3.60 2.34
N ILE A 154 -1.34 2.40 1.89
CA ILE A 154 -0.43 1.56 1.10
C ILE A 154 -0.31 2.17 -0.31
N PRO A 155 0.91 2.48 -0.80
CA PRO A 155 1.10 2.88 -2.19
C PRO A 155 0.48 1.83 -3.15
N PRO A 156 -0.35 2.23 -4.13
CA PRO A 156 -1.02 1.27 -5.01
C PRO A 156 -0.06 0.32 -5.74
N SER A 157 1.12 0.81 -6.15
CA SER A 157 2.17 0.00 -6.77
C SER A 157 2.71 -1.07 -5.84
N LEU A 158 2.94 -0.75 -4.56
CA LEU A 158 3.40 -1.71 -3.55
C LEU A 158 2.32 -2.75 -3.25
N ALA A 159 1.04 -2.34 -3.14
CA ALA A 159 -0.08 -3.25 -2.95
C ALA A 159 -0.23 -4.24 -4.12
N LEU A 160 0.00 -3.77 -5.35
CA LEU A 160 -0.02 -4.62 -6.55
C LEU A 160 1.17 -5.58 -6.60
N SER A 161 2.38 -5.08 -6.31
CA SER A 161 3.59 -5.91 -6.21
C SER A 161 3.44 -7.02 -5.16
N ALA A 162 2.89 -6.68 -3.98
CA ALA A 162 2.61 -7.67 -2.94
C ALA A 162 1.63 -8.75 -3.40
N LYS A 163 0.59 -8.39 -4.17
CA LYS A 163 -0.35 -9.36 -4.75
C LYS A 163 0.30 -10.29 -5.77
N GLU A 164 1.36 -9.87 -6.45
CA GLU A 164 2.11 -10.73 -7.38
C GLU A 164 2.91 -11.81 -6.67
N VAL A 165 3.55 -11.47 -5.56
CA VAL A 165 4.47 -12.36 -4.85
C VAL A 165 3.79 -13.17 -3.75
N GLY A 166 2.59 -12.78 -3.31
CA GLY A 166 1.80 -13.50 -2.32
C GLY A 166 0.57 -12.72 -1.90
N GLY A 167 0.77 -11.70 -1.05
CA GLY A 167 -0.33 -10.83 -0.65
C GLY A 167 0.06 -9.71 0.29
N CYS A 168 -0.94 -8.95 0.71
CA CYS A 168 -0.77 -7.87 1.67
C CYS A 168 -1.92 -7.88 2.68
N ILE A 169 -1.56 -7.69 3.95
CA ILE A 169 -2.41 -7.40 5.09
C ILE A 169 -2.08 -5.97 5.52
N SER A 170 -3.03 -5.05 5.47
CA SER A 170 -2.94 -3.82 6.26
C SER A 170 -3.75 -3.94 7.53
N PHE A 171 -3.22 -3.39 8.61
CA PHE A 171 -4.01 -2.99 9.77
C PHE A 171 -3.32 -1.83 10.47
N PHE A 172 -4.11 -0.82 10.82
CA PHE A 172 -3.62 0.37 11.49
C PHE A 172 -4.54 0.81 12.64
N SER A 173 -5.83 0.50 12.53
CA SER A 173 -6.83 0.79 13.57
C SER A 173 -7.08 -0.40 14.49
N SER A 174 -7.58 -0.13 15.70
CA SER A 174 -8.00 -1.17 16.65
C SER A 174 -9.14 -2.05 16.11
N GLU A 175 -9.99 -1.52 15.22
CA GLU A 175 -11.02 -2.32 14.56
C GLU A 175 -10.40 -3.36 13.61
N GLU A 176 -9.36 -2.98 12.88
CA GLU A 176 -8.64 -3.90 12.00
C GLU A 176 -7.81 -4.91 12.78
N GLU A 177 -7.29 -4.54 13.95
CA GLU A 177 -6.59 -5.44 14.88
C GLU A 177 -7.50 -6.60 15.33
N ASN A 178 -8.79 -6.33 15.60
CA ASN A 178 -9.77 -7.39 15.90
C ASN A 178 -9.98 -8.38 14.75
N ARG A 179 -9.65 -7.99 13.51
CA ARG A 179 -9.73 -8.83 12.31
C ARG A 179 -8.38 -9.43 11.92
N LEU A 180 -7.31 -9.11 12.65
CA LEU A 180 -5.95 -9.50 12.31
C LEU A 180 -5.75 -11.01 12.30
N GLU A 181 -6.33 -11.72 13.28
CA GLU A 181 -6.26 -13.17 13.34
C GLU A 181 -6.81 -13.83 12.09
N LYS A 182 -8.00 -13.41 11.62
CA LYS A 182 -8.58 -13.91 10.38
C LYS A 182 -7.70 -13.60 9.17
N LYS A 183 -7.13 -12.39 9.09
CA LYS A 183 -6.24 -11.99 7.99
C LYS A 183 -4.94 -12.82 7.99
N ILE A 184 -4.32 -13.02 9.16
CA ILE A 184 -3.11 -13.85 9.31
C ILE A 184 -3.43 -15.31 8.96
N LEU A 185 -4.56 -15.86 9.40
CA LEU A 185 -4.99 -17.20 9.01
C LEU A 185 -5.10 -17.36 7.50
N GLY A 186 -5.62 -16.34 6.80
CA GLY A 186 -5.63 -16.29 5.34
C GLY A 186 -4.23 -16.31 4.73
N ALA A 187 -3.34 -15.43 5.19
CA ALA A 187 -1.96 -15.39 4.73
C ALA A 187 -1.20 -16.70 4.97
N VAL A 188 -1.39 -17.31 6.14
CA VAL A 188 -0.78 -18.60 6.48
C VAL A 188 -1.30 -19.69 5.55
N ALA A 189 -2.60 -19.72 5.26
CA ALA A 189 -3.18 -20.66 4.30
C ALA A 189 -2.63 -20.45 2.88
N ASP A 190 -2.49 -19.20 2.43
CA ASP A 190 -1.86 -18.85 1.15
C ASP A 190 -0.40 -19.29 1.08
N ILE A 191 0.38 -19.04 2.14
CA ILE A 191 1.79 -19.47 2.23
C ILE A 191 1.87 -21.00 2.19
N SER A 192 1.00 -21.68 2.94
CA SER A 192 0.97 -23.15 3.01
C SER A 192 0.63 -23.79 1.68
N LEU A 193 -0.33 -23.21 0.97
CA LEU A 193 -0.74 -23.65 -0.35
C LEU A 193 0.36 -23.39 -1.38
N GLY A 194 0.98 -22.19 -1.32
CA GLY A 194 1.99 -21.73 -2.28
C GLY A 194 1.56 -21.89 -3.73
N ALA A 195 0.26 -21.77 -3.99
CA ALA A 195 -0.30 -22.03 -5.31
C ALA A 195 0.16 -20.95 -6.29
N ARG A 196 0.74 -21.41 -7.39
CA ARG A 196 1.10 -20.62 -8.55
C ARG A 196 0.31 -21.14 -9.75
N ILE A 197 -0.19 -20.20 -10.53
CA ILE A 197 -0.80 -20.53 -11.82
C ILE A 197 0.24 -20.34 -12.90
N SER A 198 0.44 -21.41 -13.65
CA SER A 198 1.25 -21.44 -14.85
C SER A 198 0.33 -21.53 -16.06
N LEU A 199 0.42 -20.52 -16.91
CA LEU A 199 -0.16 -20.48 -18.24
C LEU A 199 0.75 -21.23 -19.22
N PRO A 200 0.26 -21.54 -20.44
CA PRO A 200 1.10 -22.00 -21.54
C PRO A 200 2.36 -21.12 -21.71
N GLN A 201 3.49 -21.73 -22.07
CA GLN A 201 4.81 -21.08 -22.15
C GLN A 201 5.39 -20.64 -20.79
N ASP A 202 4.98 -21.27 -19.68
CA ASP A 202 5.45 -21.03 -18.30
C ASP A 202 5.27 -19.58 -17.80
N GLN A 203 4.30 -18.86 -18.36
CA GLN A 203 3.96 -17.52 -17.89
C GLN A 203 3.15 -17.61 -16.59
N SER A 204 3.49 -16.80 -15.58
CA SER A 204 2.67 -16.68 -14.37
C SER A 204 1.49 -15.74 -14.60
N ALA A 205 0.33 -16.09 -14.05
CA ALA A 205 -0.85 -15.24 -14.05
C ALA A 205 -1.27 -14.83 -12.62
N ILE A 206 -1.75 -13.60 -12.50
CA ILE A 206 -2.43 -13.10 -11.30
C ILE A 206 -3.94 -13.18 -11.57
N PRO A 207 -4.74 -13.64 -10.60
CA PRO A 207 -6.19 -13.57 -10.72
C PRO A 207 -6.66 -12.12 -10.93
N LEU A 208 -7.64 -11.93 -11.82
CA LEU A 208 -8.35 -10.65 -11.96
C LEU A 208 -9.13 -10.31 -10.69
N PHE A 209 -9.72 -11.34 -10.07
CA PHE A 209 -10.50 -11.26 -8.84
C PHE A 209 -10.28 -12.51 -7.99
N GLY A 210 -10.42 -12.36 -6.68
CA GLY A 210 -10.32 -13.46 -5.72
C GLY A 210 -8.89 -13.92 -5.44
N ARG A 211 -8.78 -14.97 -4.60
CA ARG A 211 -7.53 -15.66 -4.26
C ARG A 211 -7.74 -17.17 -4.38
N LEU A 212 -6.64 -17.90 -4.49
CA LEU A 212 -6.67 -19.36 -4.51
C LEU A 212 -6.82 -19.96 -3.10
N SER A 213 -6.55 -19.20 -2.03
CA SER A 213 -6.87 -19.62 -0.66
C SER A 213 -8.26 -19.17 -0.19
N SER A 214 -8.69 -19.76 0.92
CA SER A 214 -10.09 -19.85 1.35
C SER A 214 -10.69 -18.67 2.11
N GLN A 215 -10.13 -17.45 2.03
CA GLN A 215 -10.52 -16.40 2.98
C GLN A 215 -10.96 -15.05 2.39
N GLU A 216 -10.70 -14.72 1.11
CA GLU A 216 -11.21 -13.50 0.45
C GLU A 216 -11.58 -13.71 -1.02
N GLY A 217 -12.86 -13.52 -1.38
CA GLY A 217 -13.39 -13.72 -2.73
C GLY A 217 -13.38 -15.21 -3.08
N GLU A 218 -14.51 -15.88 -2.82
CA GLU A 218 -14.72 -17.34 -2.78
C GLU A 218 -14.13 -18.12 -3.97
N GLU A 219 -13.84 -17.43 -5.08
CA GLU A 219 -13.30 -17.99 -6.31
C GLU A 219 -12.32 -17.01 -6.97
N ALA A 220 -11.24 -17.57 -7.52
CA ALA A 220 -10.28 -16.85 -8.33
C ALA A 220 -10.70 -16.88 -9.82
N PHE A 221 -10.65 -15.74 -10.49
CA PHE A 221 -11.05 -15.59 -11.90
C PHE A 221 -9.87 -15.22 -12.80
N PHE A 222 -9.78 -15.87 -13.95
CA PHE A 222 -8.73 -15.67 -14.95
C PHE A 222 -9.33 -15.60 -16.33
N VAL A 223 -8.82 -14.70 -17.18
CA VAL A 223 -9.12 -14.72 -18.61
C VAL A 223 -7.84 -14.92 -19.39
N ILE A 224 -7.81 -15.97 -20.21
CA ILE A 224 -6.63 -16.41 -20.93
C ILE A 224 -6.92 -16.32 -22.44
N PRO A 225 -6.16 -15.50 -23.19
CA PRO A 225 -6.24 -15.51 -24.63
C PRO A 225 -5.65 -16.82 -25.17
N VAL A 226 -6.41 -17.54 -25.99
CA VAL A 226 -5.97 -18.78 -26.63
C VAL A 226 -5.24 -18.42 -27.91
N LYS A 227 -3.92 -18.62 -27.93
CA LYS A 227 -3.11 -18.59 -29.15
C LYS A 227 -2.88 -20.05 -29.58
N ASP A 228 -3.17 -20.35 -30.85
CA ASP A 228 -3.10 -21.65 -31.53
C ASP A 228 -2.49 -22.80 -30.70
N GLY A 229 -3.32 -23.69 -30.16
CA GLY A 229 -2.88 -24.88 -29.43
C GLY A 229 -3.75 -25.24 -28.23
N LYS A 230 -3.56 -26.46 -27.70
CA LYS A 230 -4.19 -26.91 -26.45
C LYS A 230 -3.58 -26.17 -25.28
N ASN A 231 -4.36 -25.30 -24.65
CA ASN A 231 -3.92 -24.59 -23.46
C ASN A 231 -4.35 -25.35 -22.20
N GLN A 232 -3.38 -25.83 -21.43
CA GLN A 232 -3.62 -26.32 -20.09
C GLN A 232 -3.29 -25.23 -19.09
N ILE A 233 -4.19 -25.02 -18.13
CA ILE A 233 -3.93 -24.16 -16.98
C ILE A 233 -3.46 -25.08 -15.87
N ARG A 234 -2.22 -24.90 -15.43
CA ARG A 234 -1.67 -25.69 -14.34
C ARG A 234 -1.62 -24.86 -13.08
N ILE A 235 -2.20 -25.39 -12.01
CA ILE A 235 -2.04 -24.87 -10.66
C ILE A 235 -1.04 -25.79 -9.97
N SER A 236 0.08 -25.23 -9.53
CA SER A 236 1.13 -25.97 -8.84
C SER A 236 1.46 -25.33 -7.51
N ASN A 237 1.91 -26.12 -6.53
CA ASN A 237 2.47 -25.58 -5.30
C ASN A 237 3.88 -25.01 -5.54
N PHE A 238 4.49 -24.44 -4.50
CA PHE A 238 5.84 -23.86 -4.58
C PHE A 238 6.95 -24.89 -4.83
N GLN A 239 6.67 -26.18 -4.62
CA GLN A 239 7.58 -27.30 -4.94
C GLN A 239 7.47 -27.72 -6.41
N GLY A 240 6.56 -27.11 -7.18
CA GLY A 240 6.29 -27.43 -8.58
C GLY A 240 5.35 -28.63 -8.77
N GLU A 241 4.84 -29.21 -7.69
CA GLU A 241 3.87 -30.29 -7.76
C GLU A 241 2.53 -29.73 -8.23
N THR A 242 1.86 -30.45 -9.14
CA THR A 242 0.58 -30.01 -9.69
C THR A 242 -0.54 -30.29 -8.70
N ILE A 243 -1.20 -29.24 -8.24
CA ILE A 243 -2.40 -29.31 -7.39
C ILE A 243 -3.62 -29.66 -8.25
N GLU A 244 -3.77 -28.95 -9.37
CA GLU A 244 -4.91 -29.12 -10.27
C GLU A 244 -4.49 -28.73 -11.70
N THR A 245 -5.05 -29.43 -12.69
CA THR A 245 -4.91 -29.07 -14.10
C THR A 245 -6.28 -28.85 -14.70
N LEU A 246 -6.48 -27.68 -15.30
CA LEU A 246 -7.72 -27.36 -15.99
C LEU A 246 -7.50 -27.52 -17.49
N SER A 247 -8.35 -28.35 -18.08
CA SER A 247 -8.39 -28.58 -19.52
C SER A 247 -9.34 -27.59 -20.18
N GLU A 248 -9.00 -27.15 -21.38
CA GLU A 248 -9.91 -26.40 -22.21
C GLU A 248 -11.14 -27.25 -22.60
N PRO A 249 -12.34 -26.66 -22.69
CA PRO A 249 -13.58 -27.39 -22.97
C PRO A 249 -13.74 -27.80 -24.46
N GLY A 250 -12.73 -27.60 -25.31
CA GLY A 250 -12.85 -27.75 -26.77
C GLY A 250 -13.56 -26.57 -27.43
N THR A 251 -13.38 -26.40 -28.75
CA THR A 251 -13.99 -25.29 -29.51
C THR A 251 -15.49 -25.47 -29.74
N GLU A 252 -15.95 -26.71 -29.76
CA GLU A 252 -17.34 -27.11 -29.95
C GLU A 252 -18.25 -26.68 -28.79
N ASN A 253 -17.67 -26.44 -27.61
CA ASN A 253 -18.36 -25.99 -26.40
C ASN A 253 -18.18 -24.49 -26.13
N ASP A 254 -17.53 -23.76 -27.04
CA ASP A 254 -17.30 -22.33 -26.86
C ASP A 254 -18.62 -21.56 -26.94
N ARG A 255 -18.81 -20.65 -25.98
CA ARG A 255 -19.95 -19.72 -25.98
C ARG A 255 -19.64 -18.54 -26.89
N LYS A 256 -20.70 -17.86 -27.36
CA LYS A 256 -20.55 -16.58 -28.05
C LYS A 256 -19.84 -15.59 -27.12
N MET A 257 -18.74 -15.02 -27.58
CA MET A 257 -17.96 -14.08 -26.79
C MET A 257 -18.73 -12.77 -26.54
N PRO A 258 -18.89 -12.34 -25.28
CA PRO A 258 -19.47 -11.05 -24.98
C PRO A 258 -18.44 -9.93 -25.23
N ASN A 259 -18.92 -8.75 -25.60
CA ASN A 259 -18.07 -7.62 -26.02
C ASN A 259 -17.07 -7.13 -24.95
N TRP A 260 -17.33 -7.40 -23.67
CA TRP A 260 -16.45 -7.00 -22.58
C TRP A 260 -15.29 -7.97 -22.33
N LEU A 261 -15.38 -9.24 -22.77
CA LEU A 261 -14.40 -10.27 -22.41
C LEU A 261 -13.00 -9.99 -22.95
N PRO A 262 -12.80 -9.51 -24.20
CA PRO A 262 -11.46 -9.20 -24.73
C PRO A 262 -10.69 -8.15 -23.93
N ILE A 263 -11.42 -7.28 -23.21
CA ILE A 263 -10.85 -6.20 -22.41
C ILE A 263 -10.18 -6.75 -21.14
N LEU A 264 -10.64 -7.90 -20.62
CA LEU A 264 -10.16 -8.44 -19.35
C LEU A 264 -8.70 -8.91 -19.37
N PRO A 265 -8.20 -9.67 -20.38
CA PRO A 265 -6.79 -10.00 -20.49
C PRO A 265 -5.88 -8.79 -20.59
N VAL A 266 -6.34 -7.75 -21.29
CA VAL A 266 -5.61 -6.48 -21.39
C VAL A 266 -5.52 -5.82 -20.02
N ARG A 267 -6.63 -5.78 -19.27
CA ARG A 267 -6.63 -5.27 -17.90
C ARG A 267 -5.72 -6.09 -16.98
N GLN A 268 -5.73 -7.41 -17.10
CA GLN A 268 -4.85 -8.30 -16.34
C GLN A 268 -3.38 -7.98 -16.63
N ARG A 269 -3.03 -7.80 -17.92
CA ARG A 269 -1.68 -7.40 -18.34
C ARG A 269 -1.28 -6.04 -17.78
N ILE A 270 -2.17 -5.05 -17.81
CA ILE A 270 -1.91 -3.72 -17.25
C ILE A 270 -1.62 -3.81 -15.75
N LEU A 271 -2.41 -4.59 -14.99
CA LEU A 271 -2.18 -4.79 -13.56
C LEU A 271 -0.81 -5.44 -13.29
N THR A 272 -0.43 -6.46 -14.08
CA THR A 272 0.91 -7.08 -14.00
C THR A 272 2.04 -6.08 -14.33
N LEU A 273 1.81 -5.14 -15.25
CA LEU A 273 2.80 -4.12 -15.57
C LEU A 273 2.89 -3.02 -14.49
N GLN A 274 1.76 -2.66 -13.86
CA GLN A 274 1.69 -1.69 -12.77
C GLN A 274 2.32 -2.19 -11.47
N ALA A 275 2.35 -3.51 -11.26
CA ALA A 275 2.98 -4.15 -10.11
C ALA A 275 4.52 -4.11 -10.16
N ARG A 276 5.10 -3.81 -11.32
CA ARG A 276 6.55 -3.74 -11.54
C ARG A 276 7.09 -2.34 -11.30
N GLU A 277 8.42 -2.22 -11.23
CA GLU A 277 9.09 -0.93 -11.26
C GLU A 277 8.68 -0.13 -12.51
N GLN A 278 8.25 1.12 -12.32
CA GLN A 278 7.72 1.94 -13.41
C GLN A 278 8.86 2.53 -14.24
N THR A 279 9.28 1.77 -15.26
CA THR A 279 10.22 2.23 -16.28
C THR A 279 9.49 2.91 -17.45
N ARG A 280 10.21 3.70 -18.25
CA ARG A 280 9.66 4.32 -19.47
C ARG A 280 8.99 3.30 -20.41
N LYS A 281 9.62 2.14 -20.62
CA LYS A 281 9.08 1.08 -21.49
C LYS A 281 7.77 0.51 -20.95
N ILE A 282 7.68 0.31 -19.63
CA ILE A 282 6.47 -0.18 -18.97
C ILE A 282 5.35 0.85 -19.08
N ALA A 283 5.65 2.14 -18.84
CA ALA A 283 4.67 3.21 -19.00
C ALA A 283 4.16 3.33 -20.45
N GLU A 284 5.05 3.23 -21.45
CA GLU A 284 4.70 3.20 -22.87
C GLU A 284 3.81 1.99 -23.21
N GLU A 285 4.12 0.79 -22.68
CA GLU A 285 3.30 -0.41 -22.88
C GLU A 285 1.91 -0.27 -22.24
N ILE A 286 1.81 0.22 -20.99
CA ILE A 286 0.52 0.45 -20.32
C ILE A 286 -0.29 1.48 -21.09
N THR A 287 0.32 2.58 -21.53
CA THR A 287 -0.36 3.63 -22.30
C THR A 287 -0.89 3.08 -23.61
N LYS A 288 -0.06 2.32 -24.35
CA LYS A 288 -0.45 1.68 -25.60
C LYS A 288 -1.64 0.74 -25.40
N LEU A 289 -1.57 -0.14 -24.39
CA LEU A 289 -2.64 -1.07 -24.06
C LEU A 289 -3.92 -0.35 -23.64
N GLY A 290 -3.80 0.75 -22.89
CA GLY A 290 -4.90 1.61 -22.46
C GLY A 290 -5.61 2.24 -23.66
N LEU A 291 -4.84 2.89 -24.54
CA LEU A 291 -5.35 3.55 -25.74
C LEU A 291 -6.02 2.58 -26.72
N SER A 292 -5.35 1.47 -27.06
CA SER A 292 -5.86 0.54 -28.07
C SER A 292 -7.14 -0.19 -27.64
N ASN A 293 -7.46 -0.19 -26.34
CA ASN A 293 -8.62 -0.89 -25.78
C ASN A 293 -9.59 0.04 -25.05
N ASN A 294 -9.45 1.36 -25.22
CA ASN A 294 -10.29 2.37 -24.57
C ASN A 294 -10.41 2.18 -23.04
N LEU A 295 -9.28 1.87 -22.40
CA LEU A 295 -9.19 1.64 -20.96
C LEU A 295 -8.63 2.86 -20.26
N VAL A 296 -9.28 3.27 -19.18
CA VAL A 296 -8.75 4.26 -18.25
C VAL A 296 -7.69 3.61 -17.35
N THR A 297 -6.50 4.18 -17.42
CA THR A 297 -5.31 3.81 -16.65
C THR A 297 -4.73 5.08 -16.05
N ASP A 298 -3.78 4.93 -15.13
CA ASP A 298 -3.03 6.07 -14.57
C ASP A 298 -2.35 6.91 -15.67
N TYR A 299 -2.09 6.31 -16.83
CA TYR A 299 -1.44 6.94 -17.99
C TYR A 299 -2.40 7.33 -19.13
N THR A 300 -3.71 7.13 -18.98
CA THR A 300 -4.71 7.49 -20.00
C THR A 300 -5.88 8.31 -19.46
N ALA A 301 -5.96 8.51 -18.14
CA ALA A 301 -7.06 9.20 -17.47
C ALA A 301 -7.30 10.65 -17.94
N PHE A 302 -6.27 11.33 -18.46
CA PHE A 302 -6.37 12.69 -18.99
C PHE A 302 -7.09 12.78 -20.35
N LEU A 303 -7.25 11.67 -21.06
CA LEU A 303 -7.99 11.63 -22.33
C LEU A 303 -9.52 11.54 -22.14
N ALA A 304 -9.97 11.30 -20.90
CA ALA A 304 -11.39 11.28 -20.54
C ALA A 304 -11.96 12.68 -20.23
N VAL A 305 -11.18 13.75 -20.45
CA VAL A 305 -11.59 15.13 -20.22
C VAL A 305 -12.46 15.62 -21.40
N PRO A 306 -13.66 16.19 -21.18
CA PRO A 306 -14.52 16.69 -22.26
C PRO A 306 -13.82 17.72 -23.16
N GLU A 307 -14.15 17.69 -24.45
CA GLU A 307 -13.49 18.49 -25.49
C GLU A 307 -13.58 20.01 -25.22
N GLU A 308 -14.68 20.48 -24.64
CA GLU A 308 -14.86 21.87 -24.22
C GLU A 308 -13.91 22.28 -23.07
N VAL A 309 -13.63 21.36 -22.14
CA VAL A 309 -12.67 21.58 -21.03
C VAL A 309 -11.24 21.50 -21.56
N ALA A 310 -10.96 20.58 -22.46
CA ALA A 310 -9.68 20.46 -23.14
C ALA A 310 -9.36 21.71 -23.98
N ALA A 311 -10.34 22.23 -24.73
CA ALA A 311 -10.22 23.44 -25.55
C ALA A 311 -10.04 24.71 -24.70
N LYS A 312 -10.82 24.85 -23.62
CA LYS A 312 -10.75 26.02 -22.72
C LYS A 312 -9.45 26.09 -21.92
N HIS A 313 -8.78 24.95 -21.74
CA HIS A 313 -7.48 24.85 -21.10
C HIS A 313 -6.36 24.47 -22.09
N ALA A 314 -6.57 24.55 -23.40
CA ALA A 314 -5.63 24.11 -24.45
C ALA A 314 -4.27 24.83 -24.38
N ASP A 315 -4.22 26.04 -23.84
CA ASP A 315 -2.96 26.77 -23.64
C ASP A 315 -2.14 26.18 -22.46
N ALA A 316 -2.84 25.57 -21.50
CA ALA A 316 -2.26 24.67 -20.50
C ALA A 316 -2.24 23.21 -20.98
N LEU A 317 -2.84 22.94 -22.15
CA LEU A 317 -3.10 21.63 -22.74
C LEU A 317 -2.73 21.53 -24.25
N ASN A 318 -1.45 21.79 -24.59
CA ASN A 318 -0.67 20.80 -25.36
C ASN A 318 0.60 20.37 -24.59
N PRO A 319 0.42 19.48 -23.61
CA PRO A 319 1.42 19.00 -22.66
C PRO A 319 1.54 17.48 -22.76
N ALA A 320 0.96 16.83 -23.77
CA ALA A 320 1.24 15.42 -24.04
C ALA A 320 2.75 15.22 -24.27
N PHE A 321 3.41 16.27 -24.78
CA PHE A 321 4.84 16.35 -25.03
C PHE A 321 5.64 17.02 -23.89
N LEU A 322 5.06 17.96 -23.15
CA LEU A 322 5.73 18.64 -22.02
C LEU A 322 5.55 17.92 -20.67
N ALA A 323 4.44 17.25 -20.41
CA ALA A 323 4.20 16.45 -19.19
C ALA A 323 4.97 15.12 -19.19
N ALA A 324 5.40 14.61 -20.35
CA ALA A 324 6.37 13.52 -20.41
C ALA A 324 7.75 13.90 -19.82
N PHE A 325 8.05 15.20 -19.68
CA PHE A 325 9.30 15.73 -19.12
C PHE A 325 9.14 16.74 -17.95
N ALA A 326 7.93 17.24 -17.65
CA ALA A 326 7.69 18.30 -16.65
C ALA A 326 6.98 17.83 -15.36
N VAL A 327 6.90 16.51 -15.12
CA VAL A 327 6.34 15.89 -13.91
C VAL A 327 6.84 16.51 -12.58
N PRO A 328 8.07 17.04 -12.45
CA PRO A 328 8.48 17.64 -11.18
C PRO A 328 7.79 18.98 -10.86
N ASN A 329 7.59 19.87 -11.85
CA ASN A 329 7.27 21.28 -11.57
C ASN A 329 5.78 21.57 -11.32
N PHE A 330 4.86 20.90 -12.02
CA PHE A 330 3.43 21.11 -11.77
C PHE A 330 2.94 20.42 -10.49
N LYS A 331 3.53 19.27 -10.15
CA LYS A 331 3.32 18.61 -8.87
C LYS A 331 3.78 19.51 -7.74
N LYS A 332 5.00 20.04 -7.83
CA LYS A 332 5.56 21.00 -6.87
C LYS A 332 4.74 22.28 -6.76
N ALA A 333 4.26 22.84 -7.87
CA ALA A 333 3.42 24.05 -7.85
C ALA A 333 2.05 23.82 -7.19
N ARG A 334 1.43 22.65 -7.42
CA ARG A 334 0.17 22.28 -6.76
C ARG A 334 0.38 22.01 -5.26
N GLU A 335 1.45 21.32 -4.91
CA GLU A 335 1.84 21.07 -3.51
C GLU A 335 2.10 22.40 -2.78
N GLN A 336 2.81 23.33 -3.41
CA GLN A 336 3.02 24.67 -2.87
C GLN A 336 1.71 25.47 -2.69
N ALA A 337 0.77 25.39 -3.66
CA ALA A 337 -0.51 26.06 -3.54
C ALA A 337 -1.36 25.49 -2.39
N ARG A 338 -1.36 24.16 -2.21
CA ARG A 338 -2.05 23.49 -1.10
C ARG A 338 -1.42 23.80 0.25
N GLY A 339 -0.09 23.84 0.33
CA GLY A 339 0.64 24.30 1.52
C GLY A 339 0.26 25.73 1.90
N LYS A 340 0.23 26.66 0.95
CA LYS A 340 -0.19 28.06 1.19
C LYS A 340 -1.63 28.16 1.70
N ALA A 341 -2.56 27.40 1.13
CA ALA A 341 -3.94 27.35 1.61
C ALA A 341 -4.03 26.78 3.04
N CYS A 342 -3.21 25.77 3.34
CA CYS A 342 -3.11 25.17 4.67
C CYS A 342 -2.62 26.19 5.71
N TYR A 343 -1.56 26.95 5.40
CA TYR A 343 -1.06 28.00 6.28
C TYR A 343 -2.03 29.16 6.47
N ALA A 344 -2.81 29.51 5.43
CA ALA A 344 -3.88 30.50 5.57
C ALA A 344 -4.94 30.04 6.59
N ASN A 345 -5.34 28.77 6.53
CA ASN A 345 -6.26 28.18 7.50
C ASN A 345 -5.70 28.20 8.94
N LEU A 346 -4.41 27.90 9.12
CA LEU A 346 -3.76 27.97 10.43
C LEU A 346 -3.80 29.39 11.02
N ARG A 347 -3.57 30.43 10.21
CA ARG A 347 -3.70 31.82 10.68
C ARG A 347 -5.12 32.18 11.07
N VAL A 348 -6.12 31.70 10.34
CA VAL A 348 -7.53 31.89 10.70
C VAL A 348 -7.86 31.23 12.04
N LEU A 349 -7.37 30.00 12.27
CA LEU A 349 -7.56 29.29 13.54
C LEU A 349 -6.87 30.01 14.70
N MET A 350 -5.65 30.50 14.48
CA MET A 350 -4.90 31.27 15.46
C MET A 350 -5.68 32.52 15.89
N GLY A 351 -6.13 33.33 14.92
CA GLY A 351 -6.92 34.53 15.22
C GLY A 351 -8.25 34.22 15.92
N ALA A 352 -8.93 33.13 15.54
CA ALA A 352 -10.16 32.71 16.20
C ALA A 352 -9.95 32.33 17.68
N VAL A 353 -8.83 31.64 17.98
CA VAL A 353 -8.49 31.28 19.36
C VAL A 353 -8.00 32.49 20.16
N GLU A 354 -7.26 33.41 19.56
CA GLU A 354 -6.87 34.66 20.20
C GLU A 354 -8.09 35.50 20.60
N MET A 355 -9.07 35.67 19.69
CA MET A 355 -10.33 36.35 20.01
C MET A 355 -11.09 35.64 21.14
N TYR A 356 -11.18 34.31 21.09
CA TYR A 356 -11.80 33.54 22.17
C TYR A 356 -11.13 33.80 23.53
N ASN A 357 -9.80 33.83 23.57
CA ASN A 357 -9.04 34.03 24.79
C ASN A 357 -9.12 35.46 25.33
N MET A 358 -9.39 36.46 24.47
CA MET A 358 -9.66 37.83 24.92
C MET A 358 -11.05 37.98 25.53
N ASP A 359 -12.03 37.28 24.98
CA ASP A 359 -13.44 37.39 25.39
C ASP A 359 -13.81 36.46 26.56
N SER A 360 -13.01 35.40 26.78
CA SER A 360 -13.28 34.37 27.80
C SER A 360 -12.27 34.44 28.95
N PRO A 361 -12.71 34.43 30.22
CA PRO A 361 -11.80 34.37 31.38
C PRO A 361 -11.09 33.03 31.53
N ILE A 362 -11.56 31.99 30.83
CA ILE A 362 -10.96 30.65 30.79
C ILE A 362 -10.32 30.46 29.42
N PRO A 363 -9.02 30.13 29.35
CA PRO A 363 -8.34 29.85 28.09
C PRO A 363 -9.05 28.76 27.26
N PHE A 364 -8.92 28.86 25.95
CA PHE A 364 -9.50 27.89 25.03
C PHE A 364 -9.07 26.47 25.39
N PRO A 365 -10.02 25.54 25.60
CA PRO A 365 -9.71 24.22 26.13
C PRO A 365 -9.04 23.36 25.06
N THR A 366 -7.73 23.18 25.20
CA THR A 366 -6.95 22.19 24.45
C THR A 366 -6.77 20.91 25.24
N ASP A 367 -6.81 19.80 24.51
CA ASP A 367 -6.35 18.52 25.04
C ASP A 367 -4.81 18.54 25.14
N PRO A 368 -4.22 18.36 26.33
CA PRO A 368 -2.77 18.44 26.53
C PRO A 368 -1.99 17.33 25.83
N THR A 369 -2.62 16.20 25.48
CA THR A 369 -1.92 15.06 24.85
C THR A 369 -2.20 14.96 23.35
N THR A 370 -3.44 15.21 22.91
CA THR A 370 -3.78 15.14 21.47
C THR A 370 -3.58 16.46 20.75
N CYS A 371 -3.52 17.58 21.49
CA CYS A 371 -3.39 18.94 20.97
C CYS A 371 -4.46 19.35 19.95
N MET A 372 -5.60 18.64 19.91
CA MET A 372 -6.62 18.84 18.90
C MET A 372 -7.38 20.17 19.08
N ILE A 373 -7.57 20.90 17.97
CA ILE A 373 -8.33 22.16 17.96
C ILE A 373 -9.82 21.85 17.90
N LYS A 374 -10.58 22.23 18.93
CA LYS A 374 -12.04 22.02 19.01
C LYS A 374 -12.81 23.07 18.21
N THR A 375 -12.74 23.01 16.88
CA THR A 375 -13.35 23.98 15.95
C THR A 375 -14.84 24.24 16.19
N LYS A 376 -15.61 23.22 16.61
CA LYS A 376 -17.03 23.36 16.96
C LYS A 376 -17.28 24.44 18.03
N LYS A 377 -16.41 24.51 19.05
CA LYS A 377 -16.53 25.50 20.13
C LYS A 377 -16.27 26.93 19.62
N LEU A 378 -15.39 27.08 18.63
CA LEU A 378 -15.13 28.37 17.98
C LEU A 378 -16.31 28.83 17.11
N ILE A 379 -17.02 27.88 16.49
CA ILE A 379 -18.24 28.17 15.73
C ILE A 379 -19.39 28.56 16.67
N GLU A 380 -19.61 27.79 17.74
CA GLU A 380 -20.62 28.09 18.77
C GLU A 380 -20.39 29.46 19.41
N GLY A 381 -19.13 29.83 19.65
CA GLY A 381 -18.74 31.14 20.16
C GLY A 381 -18.74 32.26 19.12
N SER A 382 -19.13 32.01 17.86
CA SER A 382 -19.10 32.97 16.75
C SER A 382 -17.71 33.54 16.40
N TYR A 383 -16.62 32.89 16.83
CA TYR A 383 -15.24 33.22 16.45
C TYR A 383 -14.87 32.65 15.08
N LEU A 384 -15.61 31.64 14.61
CA LEU A 384 -15.58 31.14 13.24
C LEU A 384 -16.98 31.13 12.65
N LYS A 385 -17.10 31.61 11.40
CA LYS A 385 -18.39 31.62 10.69
C LYS A 385 -18.87 30.21 10.29
N ASN A 386 -17.93 29.33 9.92
CA ASN A 386 -18.17 27.96 9.45
C ASN A 386 -16.95 27.08 9.77
N GLU A 387 -17.09 25.77 9.57
CA GLU A 387 -15.94 24.85 9.60
C GLU A 387 -14.92 25.17 8.51
N ILE A 388 -13.63 25.01 8.84
CA ILE A 388 -12.55 25.28 7.90
C ILE A 388 -12.45 24.17 6.85
N SER A 389 -12.49 24.57 5.59
CA SER A 389 -12.26 23.67 4.46
C SER A 389 -10.78 23.29 4.38
N LYS A 390 -10.49 22.01 4.59
CA LYS A 390 -9.14 21.45 4.54
C LYS A 390 -8.67 21.33 3.07
N PRO A 391 -7.45 21.77 2.72
CA PRO A 391 -6.92 21.65 1.35
C PRO A 391 -6.73 20.20 0.92
N GLU A 392 -6.42 19.32 1.87
CA GLU A 392 -6.22 17.89 1.65
C GLU A 392 -6.92 17.09 2.76
N SER A 393 -7.41 15.90 2.43
CA SER A 393 -8.18 15.04 3.35
C SER A 393 -7.39 14.62 4.59
N TYR A 394 -6.07 14.63 4.51
CA TYR A 394 -5.16 14.30 5.58
C TYR A 394 -4.60 15.51 6.34
N CYS A 395 -5.01 16.74 5.99
CA CYS A 395 -4.70 17.90 6.82
C CYS A 395 -5.40 17.75 8.18
N ASP A 396 -4.63 17.80 9.26
CA ASP A 396 -5.15 17.82 10.62
C ASP A 396 -4.49 18.95 11.40
N TYR A 397 -5.31 19.79 12.04
CA TYR A 397 -4.88 21.03 12.66
C TYR A 397 -4.82 20.87 14.18
N ARG A 398 -3.66 21.17 14.76
CA ARG A 398 -3.35 20.96 16.17
C ARG A 398 -2.59 22.15 16.75
N PHE A 399 -2.58 22.29 18.07
CA PHE A 399 -1.75 23.27 18.77
C PHE A 399 -0.36 22.71 19.05
N GLY A 400 0.66 23.53 18.81
CA GLY A 400 2.03 23.18 19.15
C GLY A 400 2.26 22.98 20.65
N PRO A 401 3.45 22.49 21.02
CA PRO A 401 3.81 22.34 22.42
C PRO A 401 3.72 23.67 23.16
N GLY A 402 3.06 23.68 24.33
CA GLY A 402 2.83 24.88 25.15
C GLY A 402 1.37 25.38 25.18
N GLY A 403 0.45 24.80 24.41
CA GLY A 403 -0.99 25.05 24.51
C GLY A 403 -1.52 26.17 23.62
N THR A 404 -2.42 27.02 24.12
CA THR A 404 -3.10 28.06 23.33
C THR A 404 -2.55 29.47 23.53
N LEU A 405 -1.60 29.65 24.46
CA LEU A 405 -1.18 30.97 24.96
C LEU A 405 0.33 31.07 25.28
N ALA A 406 1.13 30.03 25.06
CA ALA A 406 2.56 30.14 25.27
C ALA A 406 3.23 30.82 24.06
N ALA A 407 4.29 31.58 24.29
CA ALA A 407 5.06 32.24 23.22
C ALA A 407 5.56 31.29 22.12
N ASN A 408 5.57 29.97 22.39
CA ASN A 408 6.00 28.92 21.47
C ASN A 408 4.84 28.05 20.91
N SER A 409 3.58 28.35 21.24
CA SER A 409 2.45 27.45 20.98
C SER A 409 1.62 27.85 19.76
N ALA A 410 2.28 27.92 18.61
CA ALA A 410 1.62 28.18 17.33
C ALA A 410 0.80 26.95 16.87
N PRO A 411 -0.36 27.14 16.21
CA PRO A 411 -1.05 26.04 15.57
C PRO A 411 -0.24 25.51 14.39
N PHE A 412 -0.31 24.20 14.16
CA PHE A 412 0.37 23.53 13.07
C PHE A 412 -0.55 22.53 12.38
N CYS A 413 -0.18 22.17 11.15
CA CYS A 413 -0.81 21.07 10.43
C CYS A 413 0.07 19.83 10.51
N LEU A 414 -0.49 18.66 10.81
CA LEU A 414 0.28 17.42 10.79
C LEU A 414 0.94 17.16 9.43
N ALA A 415 0.29 17.58 8.34
CA ALA A 415 0.76 17.35 6.99
C ALA A 415 1.77 18.38 6.47
N HIS A 416 1.63 19.64 6.90
CA HIS A 416 2.34 20.78 6.32
C HIS A 416 3.22 21.51 7.33
N GLY A 417 3.16 21.16 8.62
CA GLY A 417 3.96 21.78 9.66
C GLY A 417 3.44 23.12 10.17
N PHE A 418 4.36 23.88 10.76
CA PHE A 418 4.10 25.20 11.35
C PHE A 418 4.19 26.31 10.30
N VAL A 419 3.48 27.42 10.54
CA VAL A 419 3.48 28.58 9.61
C VAL A 419 4.85 29.25 9.51
N ASP A 420 5.61 29.29 10.60
CA ASP A 420 6.86 30.06 10.72
C ASP A 420 8.13 29.22 10.47
N ASP A 421 7.95 27.93 10.22
CA ASP A 421 9.01 26.92 10.18
C ASP A 421 8.99 26.24 8.80
N LEU A 422 9.10 27.06 7.76
CA LEU A 422 9.16 26.61 6.37
C LEU A 422 10.49 25.91 6.01
N ASP A 423 11.50 26.05 6.89
CA ASP A 423 12.88 25.59 6.66
C ASP A 423 13.26 24.33 7.47
N VAL A 424 12.33 23.74 8.23
CA VAL A 424 12.60 22.56 9.07
C VAL A 424 12.27 21.28 8.29
N ALA A 425 13.12 20.25 8.40
CA ALA A 425 12.97 19.04 7.57
C ALA A 425 11.78 18.19 8.02
N THR A 426 11.50 18.15 9.33
CA THR A 426 10.35 17.42 9.89
C THR A 426 9.60 18.17 11.00
N LEU A 427 8.39 17.69 11.28
CA LEU A 427 7.55 18.25 12.34
C LEU A 427 8.11 17.91 13.74
N GLU A 428 8.75 16.75 13.90
CA GLU A 428 9.44 16.35 15.13
C GLU A 428 10.58 17.31 15.47
N GLU A 429 11.39 17.68 14.48
CA GLU A 429 12.46 18.68 14.64
C GLU A 429 11.89 20.02 15.10
N SER A 430 10.72 20.40 14.57
CA SER A 430 10.02 21.63 14.96
C SER A 430 9.54 21.58 16.42
N PHE A 431 9.15 20.41 16.92
CA PHE A 431 8.79 20.20 18.33
C PHE A 431 10.03 20.27 19.24
N ILE A 432 11.12 19.62 18.84
CA ILE A 432 12.39 19.63 19.58
C ILE A 432 12.97 21.06 19.66
N LYS A 433 12.95 21.81 18.55
CA LYS A 433 13.38 23.22 18.49
C LYS A 433 12.58 24.12 19.45
N ARG A 434 11.33 23.76 19.73
CA ARG A 434 10.45 24.44 20.70
C ARG A 434 10.61 23.93 22.13
N GLY A 435 11.59 23.06 22.38
CA GLY A 435 11.90 22.53 23.71
C GLY A 435 10.92 21.46 24.19
N ALA A 436 10.22 20.79 23.27
CA ALA A 436 9.27 19.74 23.60
C ALA A 436 9.70 18.39 23.03
N ASP A 437 9.48 17.33 23.80
CA ASP A 437 9.69 15.96 23.35
C ASP A 437 8.48 15.51 22.49
N PRO A 438 8.65 15.24 21.18
CA PRO A 438 7.58 14.78 20.31
C PRO A 438 6.88 13.52 20.85
N TYR A 439 7.61 12.65 21.56
CA TYR A 439 7.07 11.41 22.13
C TYR A 439 6.19 11.62 23.36
N SER A 440 6.14 12.84 23.90
CA SER A 440 5.22 13.20 24.98
C SER A 440 3.78 13.47 24.48
N PHE A 441 3.55 13.47 23.17
CA PHE A 441 2.25 13.76 22.56
C PHE A 441 1.66 12.54 21.84
N ASP A 442 0.34 12.39 21.87
CA ASP A 442 -0.38 11.35 21.10
C ASP A 442 -0.60 11.82 19.66
N ILE A 443 0.51 12.10 18.98
CA ILE A 443 0.59 12.59 17.62
C ILE A 443 1.45 11.61 16.82
N ASP A 444 0.92 11.10 15.71
CA ASP A 444 1.68 10.28 14.79
C ASP A 444 2.38 11.16 13.75
N PHE A 445 3.63 11.50 14.04
CA PHE A 445 4.45 12.34 13.17
C PHE A 445 4.97 11.60 11.91
N SER A 446 4.93 10.26 11.91
CA SER A 446 5.50 9.42 10.83
C SER A 446 4.73 9.51 9.50
N GLN A 447 3.48 9.96 9.53
CA GLN A 447 2.60 9.96 8.35
C GLN A 447 2.87 11.10 7.36
N PHE A 448 3.73 12.07 7.69
CA PHE A 448 3.78 13.35 6.98
C PHE A 448 5.21 13.86 6.78
N LYS A 449 6.00 13.16 5.95
CA LYS A 449 7.26 13.68 5.42
C LYS A 449 6.97 14.84 4.46
N SER A 450 7.60 16.00 4.71
CA SER A 450 7.44 17.19 3.86
C SER A 450 7.87 16.88 2.42
N VAL A 451 7.03 17.25 1.46
CA VAL A 451 7.34 17.03 0.05
C VAL A 451 8.43 18.02 -0.39
N GLY A 452 9.69 17.56 -0.43
CA GLY A 452 10.71 18.14 -1.30
C GLY A 452 11.97 18.76 -0.68
N ALA A 453 12.33 18.48 0.58
CA ALA A 453 13.63 18.88 1.11
C ALA A 453 14.57 17.67 1.21
N SER A 454 15.66 17.66 0.43
CA SER A 454 16.85 16.86 0.76
C SER A 454 17.31 17.31 2.15
N THR A 455 17.50 16.39 3.08
CA THR A 455 17.96 16.75 4.43
C THR A 455 19.33 17.44 4.35
N PRO A 456 19.67 18.38 5.26
CA PRO A 456 21.03 18.91 5.38
C PRO A 456 22.10 17.81 5.51
N LEU A 457 21.71 16.65 6.06
CA LEU A 457 22.53 15.45 6.13
C LEU A 457 22.75 14.80 4.75
N GLN A 458 21.74 14.73 3.89
CA GLN A 458 21.88 14.32 2.48
C GLN A 458 22.79 15.28 1.68
N GLN A 459 22.64 16.59 1.88
CA GLN A 459 23.51 17.59 1.23
C GLN A 459 24.96 17.54 1.71
N TRP A 460 25.19 17.01 2.92
CA TRP A 460 26.52 16.79 3.47
C TRP A 460 27.16 15.48 3.00
N ILE A 461 26.35 14.45 2.72
CA ILE A 461 26.81 13.16 2.18
C ILE A 461 27.14 13.24 0.67
N GLU A 462 26.55 14.19 -0.05
CA GLU A 462 26.76 14.39 -1.50
C GLU A 462 27.93 15.35 -1.86
N LYS A 463 28.65 15.88 -0.87
CA LYS A 463 29.91 16.61 -1.03
C LYS A 463 31.08 15.77 -0.53
#